data_AF-A0AAD9ZR32-F1
#
_entry.id   AF-A0AAD9ZR32-F1
#
_cell.length_a   1.000
_cell.length_b   1.000
_cell.length_c   1.000
_cell.angle_alpha   90.00
_cell.angle_beta   90.00
_cell.angle_gamma   90.00
#
_symmetry.space_group_name_H-M   'P 1'
#
loop_
_entity.id
_entity.type
_entity.pdbx_description
1 polymer ?
#
loop_
_entity_poly.entity_id
_entity_poly.type
_entity_poly.pdbx_seq_one_letter_code
_entity_poly.pdbx_strand_id
1 'polypeptide(L)'
;MIAADDMEYELLGPSEGYAVKLREYSCQSGSWQVNMIPCSHAMAAINHYCGRAVVNDNMTDFVHQSLTMSIYLQIYRGMIHPILD
;
A
#
# COMPACT_ATOMS: atom_id res chain seq x y z
N MET A 1 8.81 15.55 -10.12
CA MET A 1 7.84 15.44 -11.24
C MET A 1 7.43 13.99 -11.30
N ILE A 2 6.15 13.71 -11.48
CA ILE A 2 5.63 12.34 -11.57
C ILE A 2 5.26 12.13 -13.04
N ALA A 3 5.96 11.21 -13.72
CA ALA A 3 5.53 10.72 -15.03
C ALA A 3 4.60 9.52 -14.80
N ALA A 4 3.40 9.56 -15.38
CA ALA A 4 2.36 8.56 -15.13
C ALA A 4 1.80 8.02 -16.45
N ASP A 5 1.80 6.71 -16.60
CA ASP A 5 1.08 5.98 -17.66
C ASP A 5 0.51 4.68 -17.06
N ASP A 6 -0.74 4.35 -17.36
CA ASP A 6 -1.46 3.15 -16.88
C ASP A 6 -1.29 2.76 -15.39
N MET A 7 -1.30 3.74 -14.47
CA MET A 7 -1.05 3.55 -13.02
C MET A 7 0.37 3.06 -12.66
N GLU A 8 1.31 3.19 -13.60
CA GLU A 8 2.74 3.13 -13.38
C GLU A 8 3.29 4.55 -13.23
N TYR A 9 4.26 4.70 -12.34
CA TYR A 9 4.76 5.99 -11.89
C TYR A 9 6.27 5.95 -11.77
N GLU A 10 6.93 6.94 -12.37
CA GLU A 10 8.34 7.22 -12.07
C GLU A 10 8.44 8.39 -11.07
N LEU A 11 9.02 8.11 -9.90
CA LEU A 11 9.23 9.08 -8.83
C LEU A 11 10.71 9.45 -8.78
N LEU A 12 11.02 10.69 -9.15
CA LEU A 12 12.38 11.22 -9.07
C LEU A 12 12.75 11.51 -7.61
N GLY A 13 13.60 10.67 -7.04
CA GLY A 13 14.22 10.88 -5.74
C GLY A 13 15.47 11.78 -5.82
N PRO A 14 16.15 12.01 -4.68
CA PRO A 14 17.34 12.85 -4.63
C PRO A 14 18.53 12.29 -5.42
N SER A 15 18.65 10.96 -5.47
CA SER A 15 19.78 10.23 -6.06
C SER A 15 19.40 9.44 -7.31
N GLU A 16 18.18 8.90 -7.36
CA GLU A 16 17.69 8.04 -8.43
C GLU A 16 16.17 8.11 -8.56
N GLY A 17 15.64 7.61 -9.68
CA GLY A 17 14.22 7.40 -9.89
C GLY A 17 13.74 6.07 -9.29
N TYR A 18 12.50 6.05 -8.80
CA TYR A 18 11.83 4.84 -8.34
C TYR A 18 10.59 4.56 -9.19
N ALA A 19 10.55 3.39 -9.79
CA ALA A 19 9.34 2.90 -10.44
C ALA A 19 8.34 2.37 -9.38
N VAL A 20 7.09 2.79 -9.50
CA VAL A 20 5.95 2.30 -8.71
C VAL A 20 4.87 1.83 -9.67
N LYS A 21 4.35 0.63 -9.42
CA LYS A 21 3.27 0.04 -10.21
C LYS A 21 2.10 -0.29 -9.31
N LEU A 22 1.07 0.55 -9.35
CA LEU A 22 -0.04 0.44 -8.39
C LEU A 22 -0.85 -0.85 -8.59
N ARG A 23 -1.02 -1.32 -9.84
CA ARG A 23 -1.74 -2.58 -10.13
C ARG A 23 -1.02 -3.83 -9.63
N GLU A 24 0.30 -3.77 -9.59
CA GLU A 24 1.15 -4.87 -9.14
C GLU A 24 1.45 -4.79 -7.63
N TYR A 25 0.97 -3.75 -6.93
CA TYR A 25 1.29 -3.49 -5.52
C TYR A 25 2.81 -3.47 -5.26
N SER A 26 3.55 -2.88 -6.20
CA SER A 26 5.01 -2.99 -6.23
C SER A 26 5.70 -1.63 -6.31
N CYS A 27 6.85 -1.54 -5.64
CA CYS A 27 7.79 -0.44 -5.76
C CYS A 27 9.19 -0.99 -6.00
N GLN A 28 10.00 -0.30 -6.80
CA GLN A 28 11.39 -0.65 -7.06
C GLN A 28 12.24 -0.76 -5.78
N SER A 29 11.86 -0.05 -4.70
CA SER A 29 12.53 -0.19 -3.40
C SER A 29 12.30 -1.54 -2.72
N GLY A 30 11.37 -2.36 -3.22
CA GLY A 30 10.97 -3.65 -2.66
C GLY A 30 10.17 -3.58 -1.35
N SER A 31 10.10 -2.40 -0.74
CA SER A 31 9.55 -2.23 0.61
C SER A 31 8.05 -2.50 0.67
N TRP A 32 7.31 -2.27 -0.41
CA TRP A 32 5.88 -2.55 -0.45
C TRP A 32 5.62 -4.07 -0.47
N GLN A 33 6.36 -4.79 -1.29
CA GLN A 33 6.25 -6.24 -1.45
C GLN A 33 6.59 -6.98 -0.15
N VAL A 34 7.64 -6.53 0.56
CA VAL A 34 8.08 -7.17 1.80
C VAL A 34 7.16 -6.84 2.97
N ASN A 35 6.80 -5.57 3.14
CA ASN A 35 6.03 -5.13 4.30
C ASN A 35 4.52 -5.25 4.11
N MET A 36 4.07 -5.57 2.89
CA MET A 36 2.64 -5.67 2.52
C MET A 36 1.84 -4.37 2.73
N ILE A 37 2.54 -3.24 2.93
CA ILE A 37 2.01 -1.89 3.09
C ILE A 37 2.73 -0.92 2.14
N PRO A 38 2.05 0.10 1.59
CA PRO A 38 2.69 1.07 0.71
C PRO A 38 3.87 1.78 1.37
N CYS A 39 5.00 1.87 0.66
CA CYS A 39 6.14 2.70 1.07
C CYS A 39 5.91 4.19 0.74
N SER A 40 6.82 5.09 1.13
CA SER A 40 6.70 6.53 0.85
C SER A 40 6.58 6.85 -0.65
N HIS A 41 7.29 6.10 -1.51
CA HIS A 41 7.19 6.23 -2.97
C HIS A 41 5.80 5.82 -3.46
N ALA A 42 5.32 4.65 -3.03
CA ALA A 42 3.99 4.16 -3.33
C ALA A 42 2.90 5.13 -2.88
N MET A 43 3.05 5.69 -1.67
CA MET A 43 2.15 6.71 -1.14
C MET A 43 2.07 7.94 -2.02
N ALA A 44 3.19 8.41 -2.57
CA ALA A 44 3.18 9.54 -3.49
C ALA A 44 2.40 9.24 -4.78
N ALA A 45 2.57 8.04 -5.35
CA ALA A 45 1.81 7.57 -6.50
C ALA A 45 0.30 7.39 -6.20
N ILE A 46 -0.05 6.79 -5.05
CA ILE A 46 -1.44 6.63 -4.60
C ILE A 46 -2.11 7.99 -4.39
N ASN A 47 -1.43 8.92 -3.72
CA ASN A 47 -1.91 10.29 -3.53
C ASN A 47 -2.20 11.01 -4.85
N HIS A 48 -1.36 10.77 -5.86
CA HIS A 48 -1.57 11.31 -7.20
C HIS A 48 -2.77 10.65 -7.89
N TYR A 49 -2.87 9.32 -7.82
CA TYR A 49 -3.94 8.54 -8.45
C TYR A 49 -5.34 8.82 -7.87
N CYS A 50 -5.49 8.77 -6.54
CA CYS A 50 -6.78 8.96 -5.87
C CYS A 50 -7.15 10.42 -5.66
N GLY A 51 -6.18 11.34 -5.74
CA GLY A 51 -6.32 12.72 -5.26
C GLY A 51 -6.22 12.81 -3.73
N ARG A 52 -5.69 13.94 -3.23
CA ARG A 52 -5.37 14.14 -1.80
C ARG A 52 -6.54 13.93 -0.82
N ALA A 53 -7.78 14.13 -1.26
CA ALA A 53 -8.96 14.06 -0.39
C ALA A 53 -9.47 12.62 -0.16
N VAL A 54 -9.10 11.67 -1.03
CA VAL A 54 -9.69 10.32 -1.08
C VAL A 54 -8.76 9.26 -0.48
N VAL A 55 -7.52 9.63 -0.15
CA VAL A 55 -6.48 8.71 0.29
C VAL A 55 -6.87 8.02 1.60
N ASN A 56 -7.51 8.69 2.55
CA ASN A 56 -7.86 8.05 3.83
C ASN A 56 -8.90 6.93 3.69
N ASP A 57 -9.86 7.06 2.77
CA ASP A 57 -10.90 6.04 2.57
C ASP A 57 -10.41 4.88 1.70
N ASN A 58 -9.50 5.15 0.74
CA ASN A 58 -9.05 4.15 -0.22
C ASN A 58 -7.65 3.57 0.09
N MET A 59 -6.98 4.02 1.16
CA MET A 59 -5.65 3.53 1.52
C MET A 59 -5.63 2.01 1.77
N THR A 60 -6.72 1.49 2.33
CA THR A 60 -6.87 0.06 2.61
C THR A 60 -6.86 -0.79 1.35
N ASP A 61 -7.24 -0.23 0.20
CA ASP A 61 -7.22 -0.93 -1.08
C ASP A 61 -5.80 -1.25 -1.53
N PHE A 62 -4.80 -0.51 -1.03
CA PHE A 62 -3.39 -0.65 -1.35
C PHE A 62 -2.58 -1.47 -0.31
N VAL A 63 -3.24 -1.94 0.74
CA VAL A 63 -2.66 -2.82 1.77
C VAL A 63 -2.99 -4.27 1.44
N HIS A 64 -2.03 -5.18 1.60
CA HIS A 64 -2.28 -6.60 1.33
C HIS A 64 -3.35 -7.16 2.28
N GLN A 65 -4.25 -7.99 1.75
CA GLN A 65 -5.38 -8.53 2.51
C GLN A 65 -4.97 -9.33 3.76
N SER A 66 -3.77 -9.93 3.77
CA SER A 66 -3.24 -10.63 4.95
C SER A 66 -3.13 -9.75 6.20
N LEU A 67 -3.07 -8.43 6.04
CA LEU A 67 -3.01 -7.48 7.15
C LEU A 67 -4.39 -6.98 7.60
N THR A 68 -5.47 -7.50 7.03
CA THR A 68 -6.83 -7.11 7.42
C THR A 68 -7.27 -7.80 8.72
N MET A 69 -8.08 -7.09 9.49
CA MET A 69 -8.67 -7.61 10.72
C MET A 69 -9.52 -8.87 10.45
N SER A 70 -10.20 -8.93 9.30
CA SER A 70 -11.00 -10.10 8.92
C SER A 70 -10.13 -11.35 8.74
N ILE A 71 -9.00 -11.26 8.04
CA ILE A 71 -8.06 -12.38 7.89
C ILE A 71 -7.42 -12.75 9.22
N TYR A 72 -7.02 -11.77 10.04
CA TYR A 72 -6.52 -12.03 11.39
C TYR A 72 -7.54 -12.82 12.22
N LEU A 73 -8.80 -12.37 12.27
CA LEU A 73 -9.87 -13.03 13.01
C LEU A 73 -10.19 -14.43 12.46
N GLN A 74 -10.07 -14.64 11.14
CA GLN A 74 -10.22 -15.97 10.54
C GLN A 74 -9.10 -16.92 10.96
N ILE A 75 -7.84 -16.46 10.92
CA ILE A 75 -6.66 -17.27 11.28
C ILE A 75 -6.71 -17.70 12.75
N TYR A 76 -7.06 -16.76 13.64
CA TYR A 76 -7.07 -17.00 15.08
C TYR A 76 -8.45 -17.40 15.63
N ARG A 77 -9.40 -17.73 14.76
CA ARG A 77 -10.77 -18.08 15.16
C ARG A 77 -10.75 -19.30 16.08
N GLY A 78 -11.21 -19.12 17.32
CA GLY A 78 -11.21 -20.17 18.34
C GLY A 78 -9.85 -20.48 18.98
N MET A 79 -8.80 -19.75 18.59
CA MET A 79 -7.47 -19.83 19.23
C MET A 79 -7.27 -18.70 20.24
N ILE A 80 -7.78 -17.51 19.94
CA ILE A 80 -7.72 -16.33 20.81
C ILE A 80 -9.12 -16.05 21.33
N HIS A 81 -9.27 -16.04 22.66
CA HIS A 81 -10.50 -15.64 23.33
C HIS A 81 -10.37 -14.18 23.77
N PRO A 82 -11.32 -13.30 23.42
CA PRO A 82 -11.29 -11.91 23.89
C PRO A 82 -11.37 -11.87 25.42
N ILE A 83 -10.64 -10.94 26.01
CA ILE A 83 -10.79 -10.61 27.44
C ILE A 83 -12.13 -9.88 27.56
N LEU A 84 -13.00 -10.35 28.46
CA LEU A 84 -14.28 -9.71 28.74
C LEU A 84 -14.02 -8.44 29.57
N ASP A 85 -14.69 -7.35 29.20
CA ASP A 85 -14.72 -6.09 29.98
C ASP A 85 -15.34 -6.27 31.37
#